data_AF-A0A967IJP3-F1
#
_entry.id   AF-A0A967IJP3-F1
#
_cell.length_a   1.000
_cell.length_b   1.000
_cell.length_c   1.000
_cell.angle_alpha   90.00
_cell.angle_beta   90.00
_cell.angle_gamma   90.00
#
_symmetry.space_group_name_H-M   'P 1'
#
loop_
_entity.id
_entity.type
_entity.pdbx_description
1 polymer ?
#
loop_
_entity_poly.entity_id
_entity_poly.type
_entity_poly.pdbx_seq_one_letter_code
_entity_poly.pdbx_strand_id
1 'polypeptide(L)' 'EGRLPDAAIACIGGGSNAMGLFYPFVEDKEVQLVGVEAAGLGVASGKHAASISAGSVGVLHGNKTFLL' A
#
# COMPACT_ATOMS: atom_id res chain seq x y z
N GLU A 1 15.59 -23.87 -1.45
CA GLU A 1 14.18 -23.98 -1.03
C GLU A 1 13.15 -23.93 -2.16
N GLY A 2 13.44 -23.47 -3.38
CA GLY A 2 12.63 -23.80 -4.58
C GLY A 2 11.16 -23.39 -4.60
N ARG A 3 10.73 -22.52 -3.68
CA ARG A 3 9.34 -22.07 -3.48
C ARG A 3 9.23 -20.55 -3.59
N LEU A 4 8.02 -20.06 -3.76
CA LEU A 4 7.68 -18.64 -3.67
C LEU A 4 7.84 -18.11 -2.23
N PRO A 5 8.02 -16.78 -2.05
CA PRO A 5 8.07 -16.18 -0.72
C PRO A 5 6.70 -16.27 -0.03
N ASP A 6 6.70 -16.28 1.30
CA ASP A 6 5.46 -16.22 2.08
C ASP A 6 4.78 -14.84 2.00
N ALA A 7 5.57 -13.78 1.83
CA ALA A 7 5.08 -12.41 1.71
C ALA A 7 5.97 -11.52 0.82
N ALA A 8 5.35 -10.58 0.12
CA ALA A 8 5.98 -9.46 -0.56
C ALA A 8 5.55 -8.16 0.13
N ILE A 9 6.53 -7.37 0.61
CA ILE A 9 6.29 -6.20 1.45
C ILE A 9 6.93 -4.97 0.82
N ALA A 10 6.16 -3.88 0.68
CA ALA A 10 6.63 -2.64 0.08
C ALA A 10 5.96 -1.40 0.69
N CYS A 11 6.64 -0.25 0.64
CA CYS A 11 6.10 1.01 1.15
C CYS A 11 5.15 1.66 0.13
N ILE A 12 4.09 2.31 0.64
CA ILE A 12 3.08 2.98 -0.16
C ILE A 12 3.07 4.47 0.18
N GLY A 13 3.55 5.27 -0.77
CA GLY A 13 3.18 6.68 -0.95
C GLY A 13 2.27 6.78 -2.19
N GLY A 14 2.85 7.07 -3.35
CA GLY A 14 2.13 6.95 -4.64
C GLY A 14 1.94 5.52 -5.15
N GLY A 15 2.63 4.54 -4.56
CA GLY A 15 2.43 3.10 -4.83
C GLY A 15 3.24 2.47 -5.96
N SER A 16 4.09 3.21 -6.69
CA SER A 16 4.81 2.69 -7.87
C SER A 16 5.74 1.51 -7.56
N ASN A 17 6.55 1.60 -6.50
CA ASN A 17 7.45 0.52 -6.09
C ASN A 17 6.67 -0.73 -5.64
N ALA A 18 5.59 -0.53 -4.87
CA ALA A 18 4.76 -1.61 -4.37
C ALA A 18 4.06 -2.33 -5.52
N MET A 19 3.49 -1.59 -6.47
CA MET A 19 2.88 -2.17 -7.67
C MET A 19 3.89 -2.97 -8.48
N GLY A 20 5.10 -2.45 -8.67
CA GLY A 20 6.18 -3.16 -9.36
C GLY A 20 6.57 -4.47 -8.69
N LEU A 21 6.61 -4.49 -7.36
CA LEU A 21 6.89 -5.71 -6.58
C LEU A 21 5.72 -6.69 -6.57
N PHE A 22 4.48 -6.20 -6.46
CA PHE A 22 3.28 -7.03 -6.30
C PHE A 22 2.78 -7.64 -7.61
N TYR A 23 2.99 -6.96 -8.74
CA TYR A 23 2.46 -7.37 -10.03
C TYR A 23 2.81 -8.83 -10.41
N PRO A 24 4.06 -9.32 -10.23
CA PRO A 24 4.40 -10.70 -10.53
C PRO A 24 3.66 -11.73 -9.66
N PHE A 25 3.17 -11.34 -8.48
CA PHE A 25 2.58 -12.24 -7.48
C PHE A 25 1.06 -12.06 -7.33
N VAL A 26 0.42 -11.21 -8.14
CA VAL A 26 -1.01 -10.86 -7.96
C VAL A 26 -1.95 -12.07 -8.10
N GLU A 27 -1.55 -13.08 -8.87
CA GLU A 27 -2.29 -14.33 -9.03
C GLU A 27 -1.83 -15.45 -8.07
N ASP A 28 -0.67 -15.29 -7.43
CA ASP A 28 -0.14 -16.26 -6.47
C ASP A 28 -0.77 -16.04 -5.09
N LYS A 29 -1.98 -16.57 -4.88
CA LYS A 29 -2.78 -16.32 -3.66
C LYS A 29 -2.12 -16.79 -2.35
N GLU A 30 -1.08 -17.62 -2.43
CA GLU A 30 -0.28 -18.05 -1.28
C GLU A 30 0.74 -16.98 -0.84
N VAL A 31 1.08 -16.03 -1.71
CA VAL A 31 2.00 -14.92 -1.41
C VAL A 31 1.20 -13.77 -0.80
N GLN A 32 1.50 -13.40 0.45
CA GLN A 32 0.84 -12.25 1.09
C GLN A 32 1.41 -10.93 0.54
N LEU A 33 0.54 -10.06 0.01
CA LEU A 33 0.93 -8.74 -0.48
C LEU A 33 0.67 -7.69 0.61
N VAL A 34 1.73 -7.12 1.18
CA VAL A 34 1.64 -6.20 2.32
C VAL A 34 2.15 -4.82 1.95
N GLY A 35 1.24 -3.86 1.87
CA GLY A 35 1.53 -2.44 1.72
C GLY A 35 1.73 -1.73 3.05
N VAL A 36 2.79 -0.93 3.17
CA VAL A 36 3.09 -0.17 4.40
C VAL A 36 3.01 1.33 4.15
N GLU A 37 2.05 2.00 4.78
CA GLU A 37 1.90 3.46 4.70
C GLU A 37 2.60 4.20 5.85
N ALA A 38 2.93 5.48 5.64
CA ALA A 38 3.59 6.29 6.66
C ALA A 38 2.61 6.76 7.75
N ALA A 39 2.72 6.17 8.94
CA ALA A 39 1.91 6.52 10.11
C ALA A 39 2.25 7.87 10.75
N GLY A 40 3.33 8.55 10.34
CA GLY A 40 3.75 9.85 10.88
C GLY A 40 3.91 9.83 12.41
N LEU A 41 3.25 10.77 13.09
CA LEU A 41 3.21 10.83 14.57
C LEU A 41 2.15 9.91 15.19
N GLY A 42 1.66 8.94 14.41
CA GLY A 42 0.58 8.02 14.76
C GLY A 42 -0.71 8.39 14.04
N VAL A 43 -1.44 7.37 13.56
CA VAL A 43 -2.69 7.56 12.80
C VAL A 43 -3.72 8.36 13.62
N ALA A 44 -3.89 8.03 14.89
CA ALA A 44 -4.81 8.72 15.79
C ALA A 44 -4.47 10.21 16.02
N SER A 45 -3.25 10.65 15.71
CA SER A 45 -2.85 12.06 15.84
C SER A 45 -3.36 12.96 14.70
N GLY A 46 -3.84 12.36 13.60
CA GLY A 46 -4.14 13.07 12.35
C GLY A 46 -2.91 13.60 11.60
N LYS A 47 -1.69 13.41 12.13
CA LYS A 47 -0.42 13.84 11.52
C LYS A 47 0.28 12.63 10.88
N HIS A 48 -0.28 12.12 9.80
CA HIS A 48 0.20 10.95 9.05
C HIS A 48 -0.01 11.11 7.54
N ALA A 49 0.48 10.13 6.77
CA ALA A 49 0.26 10.03 5.33
C ALA A 49 -0.37 8.67 4.92
N ALA A 50 -1.03 7.99 5.85
CA ALA A 50 -1.75 6.73 5.63
C ALA A 50 -3.15 6.95 5.00
N SER A 51 -3.20 7.31 3.71
CA SER A 51 -4.44 7.65 3.01
C SER A 51 -5.37 6.46 2.79
N ILE A 52 -4.84 5.25 2.58
CA ILE A 52 -5.64 4.04 2.43
C ILE A 52 -6.21 3.62 3.80
N SER A 53 -5.40 3.70 4.85
CA SER A 53 -5.79 3.24 6.19
C SER A 53 -6.77 4.18 6.91
N ALA A 54 -6.66 5.50 6.69
CA ALA A 54 -7.38 6.50 7.47
C ALA A 54 -7.97 7.65 6.64
N GLY A 55 -7.84 7.61 5.32
CA GLY A 55 -8.45 8.58 4.41
C GLY A 55 -9.85 8.19 3.97
N SER A 56 -10.35 8.92 2.98
CA SER A 56 -11.66 8.73 2.37
C SER A 56 -11.54 8.77 0.85
N VAL A 57 -12.55 8.25 0.15
CA VAL A 57 -12.58 8.28 -1.32
C VAL A 57 -12.83 9.71 -1.80
N GLY A 58 -12.02 10.19 -2.73
CA GLY A 58 -12.25 11.42 -3.45
C GLY A 58 -11.49 11.48 -4.78
N VAL A 59 -11.42 12.67 -5.37
CA VAL A 59 -10.75 12.90 -6.66
C VAL A 59 -9.64 13.93 -6.49
N LEU A 60 -8.42 13.55 -6.82
CA LEU A 60 -7.23 14.42 -6.75
C LEU A 60 -6.33 14.10 -7.95
N HIS A 61 -5.56 15.05 -8.48
CA HIS A 61 -4.58 14.80 -9.56
C HIS A 61 -5.07 13.92 -10.75
N GLY A 62 -6.35 14.00 -11.10
CA GLY A 62 -6.93 13.22 -12.21
C GLY A 62 -7.27 11.76 -11.90
N ASN A 63 -7.22 11.32 -10.64
CA ASN A 63 -7.63 9.97 -10.23
C ASN A 63 -8.70 9.98 -9.13
N LYS A 64 -9.62 9.00 -9.17
CA LYS A 64 -10.51 8.69 -8.04
C LYS A 64 -9.80 7.69 -7.14
N THR A 65 -9.46 8.11 -5.93
CA THR A 65 -8.59 7.34 -5.02
C THR A 65 -8.90 7.66 -3.55
N PHE A 66 -8.21 6.99 -2.63
CA PHE A 66 -8.21 7.35 -1.21
C PHE A 66 -7.28 8.54 -0.95
N LEU A 67 -7.77 9.52 -0.19
CA LEU A 67 -7.05 10.74 0.19
C LEU A 67 -7.38 11.16 1.62
N LEU A 68 -6.44 11.86 2.25
CA LEU A 68 -6.55 12.42 3.60
C LEU A 68 -7.23 13.79 3.59
#